data_AF-A0A150KMF6-F1
#
_entry.id   AF-A0A150KMF6-F1
#
_cell.length_a   1.000
_cell.length_b   1.000
_cell.length_c   1.000
_cell.angle_alpha   90.00
_cell.angle_beta   90.00
_cell.angle_gamma   90.00
#
_symmetry.space_group_name_H-M   'P 1'
#
loop_
_entity.id
_entity.type
_entity.pdbx_description
1 polymer ?
#
loop_
_entity_poly.entity_id
_entity_poly.type
_entity_poly.pdbx_seq_one_letter_code
_entity_poly.pdbx_strand_id
1 'polypeptide(L)'
;MEIVGDKSVSKIEVIDGRNGNRHTITEKDKIQQFIQLLNEKEYKEMENHEKTKGYIYKAVLSSNNKEFNITFLDNEIKINDTYYSLKKPIGEKDISSLIKED
;
A
#
# COMPACT_ATOMS: atom_id res chain seq x y z
N MET A 1 -0.66 -8.51 12.26
CA MET A 1 -1.65 -7.41 12.24
C MET A 1 -2.39 -7.54 10.92
N GLU A 2 -3.70 -7.79 10.96
CA GLU A 2 -4.51 -7.79 9.73
C GLU A 2 -4.78 -6.32 9.38
N ILE A 3 -4.13 -5.83 8.32
CA ILE A 3 -4.16 -4.39 7.99
C ILE A 3 -5.49 -4.01 7.34
N VAL A 4 -6.07 -4.92 6.55
CA VAL A 4 -7.41 -4.81 5.98
C VAL A 4 -8.04 -6.20 6.01
N GLY A 5 -9.32 -6.27 6.43
CA GLY A 5 -10.11 -7.50 6.30
C GLY A 5 -10.28 -7.86 4.81
N ASP A 6 -9.52 -8.86 4.37
CA ASP A 6 -9.25 -9.25 2.98
C ASP A 6 -10.53 -9.32 2.11
N LYS A 7 -11.63 -9.81 2.68
CA LYS A 7 -12.87 -10.14 1.94
C LYS A 7 -13.71 -8.95 1.47
N SER A 8 -13.29 -7.72 1.70
CA SER A 8 -14.13 -6.53 1.49
C SER A 8 -13.56 -5.48 0.53
N VAL A 9 -12.31 -5.63 0.09
CA VAL A 9 -11.69 -4.69 -0.84
C VAL A 9 -12.23 -4.95 -2.24
N SER A 10 -12.80 -3.90 -2.84
CA SER A 10 -13.45 -3.94 -4.16
C SER A 10 -12.61 -3.28 -5.26
N LYS A 11 -11.69 -2.40 -4.87
CA LYS A 11 -10.85 -1.62 -5.78
C LYS A 11 -9.60 -1.15 -5.05
N ILE A 12 -8.49 -1.09 -5.77
CA ILE A 12 -7.25 -0.46 -5.32
C ILE A 12 -6.85 0.58 -6.37
N GLU A 13 -6.66 1.83 -5.96
CA GLU A 13 -6.00 2.85 -6.79
C GLU A 13 -4.56 2.99 -6.32
N VAL A 14 -3.59 2.75 -7.21
CA VAL A 14 -2.16 2.95 -6.97
C VAL A 14 -1.69 4.19 -7.72
N ILE A 15 -1.09 5.13 -7.00
CA ILE A 15 -0.60 6.41 -7.50
C ILE A 15 0.92 6.42 -7.36
N ASP A 16 1.64 6.64 -8.46
CA ASP A 16 3.09 6.83 -8.46
C ASP A 16 3.42 8.26 -8.05
N GLY A 17 4.14 8.43 -6.94
CA GLY A 17 4.48 9.75 -6.39
C GLY A 17 5.52 10.52 -7.20
N ARG A 18 6.19 9.89 -8.16
CA ARG A 18 7.28 10.48 -8.96
C ARG A 18 6.76 11.19 -10.21
N ASN A 19 5.66 10.69 -10.78
CA ASN A 19 5.08 11.19 -12.03
C ASN A 19 3.56 11.46 -11.94
N GLY A 20 2.89 11.02 -10.88
CA GLY A 20 1.44 11.19 -10.68
C GLY A 20 0.57 10.17 -11.42
N ASN A 21 1.16 9.18 -12.11
CA ASN A 21 0.43 8.16 -12.84
C ASN A 21 -0.44 7.33 -11.89
N ARG A 22 -1.61 6.93 -12.38
CA ARG A 22 -2.60 6.18 -11.59
C ARG A 22 -2.94 4.87 -12.27
N HIS A 23 -2.96 3.81 -11.48
CA HIS A 23 -3.36 2.48 -11.91
C HIS A 23 -4.51 2.02 -11.03
N THR A 24 -5.59 1.57 -11.66
CA THR A 24 -6.75 1.02 -10.95
C THR A 24 -6.73 -0.49 -11.09
N ILE A 25 -6.81 -1.19 -9.96
CA ILE A 25 -6.91 -2.64 -9.88
C ILE A 25 -8.32 -2.97 -9.40
N THR A 26 -9.03 -3.79 -10.16
CA THR A 26 -10.38 -4.29 -9.80
C THR A 26 -10.49 -5.82 -9.90
N GLU A 27 -9.46 -6.46 -10.47
CA GLU A 27 -9.34 -7.90 -10.60
C GLU A 27 -9.14 -8.52 -9.21
N LYS A 28 -10.04 -9.44 -8.83
CA LYS A 28 -10.03 -10.05 -7.49
C LYS A 28 -8.69 -10.71 -7.16
N ASP A 29 -8.10 -11.42 -8.12
CA ASP A 29 -6.82 -12.11 -7.90
C ASP A 29 -5.68 -11.12 -7.65
N LYS A 30 -5.64 -9.99 -8.39
CA LYS A 30 -4.64 -8.93 -8.17
C LYS A 30 -4.86 -8.20 -6.85
N ILE A 31 -6.12 -7.96 -6.47
CA ILE A 31 -6.47 -7.41 -5.15
C ILE A 31 -5.96 -8.34 -4.05
N GLN A 32 -6.23 -9.64 -4.14
CA GLN A 32 -5.79 -10.62 -3.15
C GLN A 32 -4.26 -10.69 -3.06
N GLN A 33 -3.56 -10.67 -4.20
CA GLN A 33 -2.09 -10.61 -4.23
C GLN A 33 -1.55 -9.34 -3.54
N PHE A 34 -2.20 -8.20 -3.75
CA PHE A 34 -1.83 -6.95 -3.08
C PHE A 34 -2.03 -7.03 -1.57
N ILE A 35 -3.16 -7.58 -1.11
CA ILE A 35 -3.41 -7.77 0.33
C ILE A 35 -2.43 -8.75 0.95
N GLN A 36 -2.12 -9.85 0.26
CA GLN A 36 -1.14 -10.82 0.70
C GLN A 36 0.25 -10.19 0.85
N LEU A 37 0.69 -9.38 -0.11
CA LEU A 37 1.96 -8.64 -0.04
C LEU A 37 2.07 -7.80 1.24
N LEU A 38 0.97 -7.17 1.67
CA LEU A 38 0.93 -6.40 2.92
C LEU A 38 0.96 -7.31 4.15
N ASN A 39 0.18 -8.39 4.14
CA ASN A 39 0.04 -9.29 5.29
C ASN A 39 1.33 -10.10 5.59
N GLU A 40 2.18 -10.33 4.59
CA GLU A 40 3.47 -11.02 4.76
C GLU A 40 4.56 -10.17 5.44
N LYS A 41 4.31 -8.89 5.70
CA LYS A 41 5.31 -8.00 6.31
C LYS A 41 5.22 -7.98 7.83
N GLU A 42 6.38 -7.84 8.46
CA GLU A 42 6.52 -7.53 9.88
C GLU A 42 6.59 -6.00 10.06
N TYR A 43 5.56 -5.44 10.70
CA TYR A 43 5.43 -4.00 10.96
C TYR A 43 5.87 -3.67 12.38
N LYS A 44 6.72 -2.66 12.52
CA LYS A 44 7.05 -2.06 13.81
C LYS A 44 6.65 -0.60 13.79
N GLU A 45 5.63 -0.27 14.59
CA GLU A 45 5.14 1.09 14.75
C GLU A 45 6.28 2.03 15.19
N MET A 46 6.29 3.23 14.62
CA MET A 46 7.30 4.25 14.87
C MET A 46 6.67 5.38 15.67
N GLU A 47 7.13 5.57 16.91
CA GLU A 47 6.75 6.74 17.72
C GLU A 47 7.51 7.99 17.27
N ASN A 48 6.84 9.15 17.31
CA ASN A 48 7.44 10.47 17.05
C ASN A 48 8.13 10.62 15.67
N HIS A 49 7.58 9.99 14.63
CA HIS A 49 8.10 10.14 13.27
C HIS A 49 7.81 11.54 12.70
N GLU A 50 8.85 12.21 12.20
CA GLU A 50 8.68 13.50 11.52
C GLU A 50 8.02 13.30 10.14
N LYS A 51 7.09 14.19 9.77
CA LYS A 51 6.39 14.09 8.49
C LYS A 51 7.39 14.07 7.32
N THR A 52 7.43 12.95 6.61
CA THR A 52 8.19 12.80 5.37
C THR A 52 7.64 13.72 4.26
N LYS A 53 8.53 14.30 3.45
CA LYS A 53 8.17 15.05 2.23
C LYS A 53 8.19 14.11 1.04
N GLY A 54 7.01 13.79 0.50
CA GLY A 54 6.86 12.93 -0.69
C GLY A 54 6.64 11.45 -0.37
N TYR A 55 6.45 10.64 -1.41
CA TYR A 55 6.25 9.20 -1.33
C TYR A 55 6.60 8.52 -2.66
N ILE A 56 6.88 7.22 -2.63
CA ILE A 56 7.17 6.44 -3.84
C ILE A 56 5.86 6.03 -4.51
N TYR A 57 4.99 5.38 -3.73
CA TYR A 57 3.63 5.02 -4.16
C TYR A 57 2.62 5.36 -3.07
N LYS A 58 1.39 5.64 -3.48
CA LYS A 58 0.23 5.68 -2.59
C LYS A 58 -0.82 4.70 -3.11
N ALA A 59 -1.31 3.82 -2.25
CA ALA A 59 -2.45 2.97 -2.53
C ALA A 59 -3.68 3.43 -1.74
N VAL A 60 -4.83 3.46 -2.40
CA VAL A 60 -6.13 3.73 -1.81
C VAL A 60 -7.00 2.49 -2.01
N LEU A 61 -7.29 1.79 -0.91
CA LEU A 61 -8.08 0.57 -0.91
C LEU A 61 -9.53 0.95 -0.59
N SER A 62 -10.46 0.66 -1.50
CA SER A 62 -11.90 0.91 -1.30
C SER A 62 -12.59 -0.36 -0.78
N SER A 63 -13.16 -0.30 0.43
CA SER A 63 -13.91 -1.38 1.07
C SER A 63 -15.18 -0.87 1.71
N ASN A 64 -16.35 -1.38 1.30
CA ASN A 64 -17.66 -1.07 1.91
C ASN A 64 -17.87 0.44 2.21
N ASN A 65 -17.62 1.30 1.21
CA ASN A 65 -17.69 2.77 1.31
C ASN A 65 -16.69 3.43 2.28
N LYS A 66 -15.67 2.70 2.72
CA LYS A 66 -14.51 3.23 3.44
C LYS A 66 -13.29 3.16 2.55
N GLU A 67 -12.39 4.11 2.77
CA GLU A 67 -11.09 4.13 2.13
C GLU A 67 -10.01 3.90 3.16
N PHE A 68 -9.02 3.11 2.76
CA PHE A 68 -7.84 2.84 3.56
C PHE A 68 -6.62 3.29 2.78
N ASN A 69 -5.86 4.21 3.35
CA ASN A 69 -4.76 4.88 2.67
C ASN A 69 -3.44 4.25 3.09
N ILE A 70 -2.63 3.85 2.12
CA ILE A 70 -1.31 3.28 2.35
C ILE A 70 -0.32 4.10 1.54
N THR A 71 0.72 4.62 2.18
CA THR A 71 1.76 5.40 1.55
C THR A 71 3.08 4.65 1.71
N PHE A 72 3.66 4.25 0.59
CA PHE A 72 4.94 3.56 0.52
C PHE A 72 6.05 4.61 0.49
N LEU A 73 6.87 4.58 1.52
CA LEU A 73 8.08 5.38 1.67
C LEU A 73 9.29 4.45 1.49
N ASP A 74 10.49 5.00 1.53
CA ASP A 74 11.72 4.27 1.17
C ASP A 74 11.91 2.97 1.98
N ASN A 75 12.02 3.08 3.31
CA ASN A 75 12.12 1.92 4.22
C ASN A 75 10.95 1.85 5.21
N GLU A 76 9.92 2.65 4.96
CA GLU A 76 8.82 2.88 5.88
C GLU A 76 7.51 2.78 5.11
N ILE A 77 6.43 2.58 5.86
CA ILE A 77 5.10 2.61 5.30
C ILE A 77 4.21 3.38 6.26
N LYS A 78 3.44 4.30 5.70
CA LYS A 78 2.42 5.03 6.43
C LYS A 78 1.07 4.42 6.10
N ILE A 79 0.38 3.95 7.11
CA ILE A 79 -0.96 3.38 7.00
C ILE A 79 -1.93 4.29 7.72
N ASN A 80 -2.86 4.87 6.95
CA ASN A 80 -3.69 6.00 7.34
C ASN A 80 -2.86 7.16 7.88
N ASP A 81 -2.68 7.26 9.20
CA ASP A 81 -1.85 8.29 9.84
C ASP A 81 -0.74 7.75 10.76
N THR A 82 -0.55 6.42 10.79
CA THR A 82 0.48 5.77 11.60
C THR A 82 1.65 5.33 10.73
N TYR A 83 2.87 5.57 11.22
CA TYR A 83 4.11 5.19 10.54
C TYR A 83 4.64 3.86 11.07
N TYR A 84 5.11 3.02 10.16
CA TYR A 84 5.70 1.73 10.48
C TYR A 84 7.03 1.57 9.75
N SER A 85 8.01 1.06 10.47
CA SER A 85 9.23 0.53 9.86
C SER A 85 8.99 -0.91 9.43
N LEU A 86 9.52 -1.26 8.27
CA LEU A 86 9.45 -2.61 7.71
C LEU A 86 10.80 -3.28 7.82
N LYS A 87 10.83 -4.50 8.37
CA LYS A 87 12.06 -5.31 8.39
C LYS A 87 12.54 -5.64 6.97
N LYS A 88 11.59 -5.82 6.03
CA LYS A 88 11.84 -5.95 4.60
C LYS A 88 10.96 -4.93 3.87
N PRO A 89 11.54 -3.88 3.27
CA PRO A 89 10.78 -2.87 2.54
C PRO A 89 9.90 -3.47 1.45
N ILE A 90 8.84 -2.75 1.10
CA ILE A 90 8.07 -3.00 -0.14
C ILE A 90 8.66 -2.05 -1.18
N GLY A 91 9.42 -2.62 -2.11
CA GLY A 91 10.12 -1.85 -3.12
C GLY A 91 9.25 -1.58 -4.35
N GLU A 92 9.76 -0.74 -5.24
CA GLU A 92 9.12 -0.44 -6.52
C GLU A 92 8.80 -1.69 -7.33
N LYS A 93 9.70 -2.68 -7.33
CA LYS A 93 9.49 -3.93 -8.09
C LYS A 93 8.25 -4.67 -7.62
N ASP A 94 8.02 -4.73 -6.30
CA ASP A 94 6.87 -5.43 -5.70
C ASP A 94 5.55 -4.77 -6.10
N ILE A 95 5.50 -3.44 -6.16
CA ILE A 95 4.31 -2.70 -6.60
C ILE A 95 4.15 -2.79 -8.12
N SER A 96 5.25 -2.63 -8.87
CA SER A 96 5.23 -2.65 -10.33
C SER A 96 4.72 -3.98 -10.90
N SER A 97 5.01 -5.11 -10.24
CA SER A 97 4.50 -6.42 -10.68
C SER A 97 2.98 -6.57 -10.53
N LEU A 98 2.35 -5.80 -9.63
CA LEU A 98 0.90 -5.84 -9.41
C LEU A 98 0.14 -4.93 -10.39
N ILE A 99 0.77 -3.84 -10.83
CA ILE A 99 0.16 -2.84 -11.74
C ILE A 99 0.52 -3.01 -13.22
N LYS A 100 1.48 -3.90 -13.54
CA LYS A 100 1.75 -4.25 -14.94
C LYS A 100 0.56 -5.02 -15.52
N GLU A 101 0.16 -4.60 -16.71
CA GLU A 101 -0.73 -5.36 -17.58
C GLU A 101 0.14 -6.40 -18.32
N ASP A 102 -0.34 -7.65 -18.39
CA ASP A 102 0.26 -8.68 -19.26
C ASP A 102 0.02 -8.35 -20.74
#